data_AF-A0A8J6SAS4-F1
#
_entry.id   AF-A0A8J6SAS4-F1
#
_cell.length_a   1.000
_cell.length_b   1.000
_cell.length_c   1.000
_cell.angle_alpha   90.00
_cell.angle_beta   90.00
_cell.angle_gamma   90.00
#
_symmetry.space_group_name_H-M   'P 1'
#
loop_
_entity.id
_entity.type
_entity.pdbx_description
1 polymer ?
#
loop_
_entity_poly.entity_id
_entity_poly.type
_entity_poly.pdbx_seq_one_letter_code
_entity_poly.pdbx_strand_id
1 'polypeptide(L)'
;MVYYLFPIIYCLSPFLVQAQTPSVLLPSTKPLEFKLLNPEAIPPRGNVITANSMSETGLTNPSLWWADEQFGGKLLENWLAYPNERRVDLIVNRQLWSILDYMGRYSFVNKMGTVARDFGYSTRVFIVNQPDEALATYTCDFSTSSPVCDLNIQSIGQDSWRVRSRN
;
A
#
# COMPACT_ATOMS: atom_id res chain seq x y z
N MET A 1 -52.66 -35.43 40.51
CA MET A 1 -53.12 -34.66 39.33
C MET A 1 -52.98 -33.19 39.71
N VAL A 2 -52.18 -32.32 39.11
CA VAL A 2 -51.46 -32.28 37.83
C VAL A 2 -50.24 -31.36 38.05
N TYR A 3 -49.04 -31.78 37.61
CA TYR A 3 -47.84 -30.91 37.58
C TYR A 3 -47.82 -30.15 36.25
N TYR A 4 -47.87 -28.82 36.28
CA TYR A 4 -47.68 -27.99 35.09
C TYR A 4 -46.20 -27.57 34.98
N LEU A 5 -45.51 -28.12 33.98
CA LEU A 5 -44.20 -27.67 33.53
C LEU A 5 -44.40 -26.50 32.55
N PHE A 6 -43.94 -25.30 32.92
CA PHE A 6 -43.79 -24.19 31.99
C PHE A 6 -42.49 -24.35 31.20
N PRO A 7 -42.48 -24.36 29.87
CA PRO A 7 -41.24 -24.32 29.10
C PRO A 7 -40.69 -22.89 29.14
N ILE A 8 -39.51 -22.72 29.74
CA ILE A 8 -38.72 -21.48 29.61
C ILE A 8 -38.14 -21.49 28.19
N ILE A 9 -38.76 -20.72 27.31
CA ILE A 9 -38.23 -20.46 25.96
C ILE A 9 -36.98 -19.60 26.13
N TYR A 10 -35.81 -20.22 26.00
CA TYR A 10 -34.55 -19.49 25.83
C TYR A 10 -34.56 -18.83 24.45
N CYS A 11 -34.97 -17.57 24.39
CA CYS A 11 -34.64 -16.72 23.26
C CYS A 11 -33.11 -16.56 23.23
N LEU A 12 -32.46 -17.29 22.31
CA LEU A 12 -31.13 -16.95 21.83
C LEU A 12 -31.24 -15.58 21.13
N SER A 13 -31.06 -14.51 21.90
CA SER A 13 -30.99 -13.16 21.37
C SER A 13 -29.82 -13.08 20.38
N PRO A 14 -30.04 -12.58 19.15
CA PRO A 14 -28.93 -12.31 18.25
C PRO A 14 -28.09 -11.21 18.88
N PHE A 15 -26.83 -11.50 19.16
CA PHE A 15 -25.86 -10.47 19.50
C PHE A 15 -25.83 -9.47 18.34
N LEU A 16 -26.26 -8.24 18.60
CA LEU A 16 -26.07 -7.14 17.67
C LEU A 16 -24.56 -6.92 17.54
N VAL A 17 -23.99 -7.36 16.42
CA VAL A 17 -22.61 -7.03 16.06
C VAL A 17 -22.58 -5.54 15.72
N GLN A 18 -21.93 -4.75 16.57
CA GLN A 18 -21.70 -3.35 16.29
C GLN A 18 -20.63 -3.25 15.19
N ALA A 19 -21.02 -2.75 14.01
CA ALA A 19 -20.07 -2.41 12.96
C ALA A 19 -19.21 -1.23 13.45
N GLN A 20 -17.92 -1.47 13.69
CA GLN A 20 -16.96 -0.39 13.91
C GLN A 20 -16.64 0.24 12.57
N THR A 21 -16.83 1.55 12.44
CA THR A 21 -16.40 2.29 11.26
C THR A 21 -14.88 2.26 11.22
N PRO A 22 -14.23 1.67 10.18
CA PRO A 22 -12.79 1.69 10.08
C PRO A 22 -12.31 3.14 10.12
N SER A 23 -11.36 3.45 11.00
CA SER A 23 -10.65 4.73 10.96
C SER A 23 -9.97 4.84 9.60
N VAL A 24 -10.40 5.81 8.77
CA VAL A 24 -9.83 6.01 7.43
C VAL A 24 -8.36 6.38 7.59
N LEU A 25 -7.46 5.48 7.17
CA LEU A 25 -6.02 5.72 7.20
C LEU A 25 -5.65 6.70 6.09
N LEU A 26 -5.05 7.83 6.47
CA LEU A 26 -4.70 8.87 5.53
C LEU A 26 -3.22 8.75 5.12
N PRO A 27 -2.92 8.62 3.82
CA PRO A 27 -1.54 8.59 3.36
C PRO A 27 -0.86 9.96 3.54
N SER A 28 0.47 9.95 3.65
CA SER A 28 1.26 11.18 3.59
C SER A 28 0.99 11.96 2.31
N THR A 29 0.75 13.26 2.43
CA THR A 29 0.56 14.21 1.30
C THR A 29 1.85 14.85 0.80
N LYS A 30 3.00 14.61 1.46
CA LYS A 30 4.30 15.15 1.02
C LYS A 30 4.63 14.66 -0.41
N PRO A 31 5.08 15.51 -1.33
CA PRO A 31 5.39 15.10 -2.70
C PRO A 31 6.59 14.15 -2.78
N LEU A 32 6.72 13.46 -3.90
CA LEU A 32 7.88 12.65 -4.25
C LEU A 32 9.13 13.53 -4.38
N GLU A 33 10.20 13.18 -3.68
CA GLU A 33 11.48 13.90 -3.77
C GLU A 33 12.29 13.42 -4.99
N PHE A 34 11.78 13.61 -6.21
CA PHE A 34 12.34 13.04 -7.45
C PHE A 34 13.81 13.39 -7.70
N LYS A 35 14.30 14.50 -7.15
CA LYS A 35 15.73 14.89 -7.23
C LYS A 35 16.65 13.83 -6.61
N LEU A 36 16.15 13.05 -5.65
CA LEU A 36 16.90 11.97 -4.98
C LEU A 36 17.01 10.70 -5.84
N LEU A 37 16.29 10.63 -6.96
CA LEU A 37 16.41 9.52 -7.91
C LEU A 37 17.65 9.65 -8.80
N ASN A 38 18.25 10.85 -8.87
CA ASN A 38 19.51 11.04 -9.58
C ASN A 38 20.64 10.33 -8.82
N PRO A 39 21.36 9.36 -9.42
CA PRO A 39 22.47 8.66 -8.77
C PRO A 39 23.58 9.59 -8.27
N GLU A 40 23.74 10.75 -8.90
CA GLU A 40 24.77 11.75 -8.54
C GLU A 40 24.28 12.74 -7.47
N ALA A 41 23.00 12.68 -7.06
CA ALA A 41 22.50 13.53 -6.00
C ALA A 41 23.07 13.09 -4.66
N ILE A 42 23.74 14.01 -3.96
CA ILE A 42 24.05 13.85 -2.55
C ILE A 42 22.70 13.91 -1.81
N PRO A 43 22.23 12.84 -1.15
CA PRO A 43 20.97 12.88 -0.44
C PRO A 43 21.08 13.94 0.68
N PRO A 44 20.24 15.00 0.67
CA PRO A 44 20.31 16.08 1.66
C PRO A 44 19.93 15.60 3.07
N ARG A 45 19.30 14.42 3.16
CA ARG A 45 19.00 13.71 4.40
C ARG A 45 19.77 12.39 4.32
N GLY A 46 20.89 12.28 5.04
CA GLY A 46 21.88 11.21 4.92
C GLY A 46 21.42 9.76 5.19
N ASN A 47 20.11 9.48 5.24
CA ASN A 47 19.52 8.17 5.51
C ASN A 47 18.41 7.77 4.51
N VAL A 48 18.18 8.53 3.43
CA VAL A 48 17.23 8.09 2.38
C VAL A 48 17.89 6.96 1.59
N ILE A 49 17.23 5.81 1.56
CA ILE A 49 17.72 4.61 0.86
C ILE A 49 17.08 4.58 -0.53
N THR A 50 17.90 4.42 -1.56
CA THR A 50 17.48 4.34 -2.96
C THR A 50 17.84 2.98 -3.56
N ALA A 51 17.42 2.72 -4.80
CA ALA A 51 17.88 1.52 -5.52
C ALA A 51 19.41 1.47 -5.71
N ASN A 52 20.07 2.63 -5.73
CA ASN A 52 21.51 2.73 -5.96
C ASN A 52 22.33 2.72 -4.66
N SER A 53 21.70 2.92 -3.49
CA SER A 53 22.39 2.92 -2.19
C SER A 53 22.49 1.51 -1.59
N MET A 54 22.83 0.51 -2.41
CA MET A 54 22.95 -0.88 -1.97
C MET A 54 24.06 -1.02 -0.92
N SER A 55 23.73 -1.55 0.26
CA SER A 55 24.71 -2.04 1.22
C SER A 55 24.87 -3.54 1.03
N GLU A 56 26.02 -3.98 0.53
CA GLU A 56 26.38 -5.42 0.41
C GLU A 56 26.43 -6.15 1.77
N THR A 57 26.44 -5.43 2.89
CA THR A 57 26.66 -6.01 4.23
C THR A 57 25.41 -6.07 5.11
N GLY A 58 24.26 -5.58 4.64
CA GLY A 58 23.02 -5.73 5.37
C GLY A 58 21.83 -5.51 4.46
N LEU A 59 20.89 -6.46 4.48
CA LEU A 59 19.53 -6.27 3.99
C LEU A 59 19.08 -4.85 4.37
N THR A 60 19.03 -3.93 3.40
CA THR A 60 18.44 -2.61 3.64
C THR A 60 17.03 -2.89 4.13
N ASN A 61 16.65 -2.30 5.26
CA ASN A 61 15.36 -2.53 5.86
C ASN A 61 14.45 -1.36 5.42
N PRO A 62 13.38 -1.59 4.63
CA PRO A 62 12.89 -2.88 4.11
C PRO A 62 13.69 -3.40 2.91
N SER A 63 13.77 -4.73 2.73
CA SER A 63 14.53 -5.35 1.62
C SER A 63 13.78 -5.23 0.30
N LEU A 64 13.68 -4.00 -0.19
CA LEU A 64 12.96 -3.65 -1.41
C LEU A 64 13.65 -4.24 -2.65
N TRP A 65 14.97 -4.44 -2.60
CA TRP A 65 15.70 -5.13 -3.67
C TRP A 65 15.19 -6.56 -3.87
N TRP A 66 15.03 -7.32 -2.79
CA TRP A 66 14.48 -8.68 -2.93
C TRP A 66 13.01 -8.67 -3.36
N ALA A 67 12.22 -7.71 -2.87
CA ALA A 67 10.84 -7.53 -3.31
C ALA A 67 10.76 -7.21 -4.81
N ASP A 68 11.71 -6.44 -5.34
CA ASP A 68 11.82 -6.11 -6.76
C ASP A 68 12.13 -7.36 -7.60
N GLU A 69 13.12 -8.15 -7.19
CA GLU A 69 13.46 -9.43 -7.85
C GLU A 69 12.27 -10.39 -7.93
N GLN A 70 11.41 -10.39 -6.92
CA GLN A 70 10.24 -11.28 -6.86
C GLN A 70 9.00 -10.71 -7.56
N PHE A 71 8.77 -9.39 -7.47
CA PHE A 71 7.48 -8.78 -7.80
C PHE A 71 7.57 -7.53 -8.68
N GLY A 72 8.69 -6.82 -8.67
CA GLY A 72 8.85 -5.55 -9.38
C GLY A 72 9.18 -5.73 -10.85
N GLY A 73 10.13 -6.61 -11.18
CA GLY A 73 10.50 -6.95 -12.56
C GLY A 73 10.79 -5.70 -13.40
N LYS A 74 10.14 -5.54 -14.55
CA LYS A 74 10.30 -4.33 -15.39
C LYS A 74 9.41 -3.17 -14.96
N LEU A 75 8.45 -3.41 -14.06
CA LEU A 75 7.46 -2.42 -13.66
C LEU A 75 8.05 -1.44 -12.64
N LEU A 76 8.81 -1.93 -11.66
CA LEU A 76 9.50 -1.05 -10.72
C LEU A 76 10.77 -0.51 -11.37
N GLU A 77 10.92 0.82 -11.41
CA GLU A 77 12.11 1.48 -11.95
C GLU A 77 13.07 1.92 -10.85
N ASN A 78 12.53 2.32 -9.70
CA ASN A 78 13.32 2.80 -8.56
C ASN A 78 12.46 2.84 -7.29
N TRP A 79 13.07 3.16 -6.15
CA TRP A 79 12.37 3.45 -4.91
C TRP A 79 13.14 4.47 -4.05
N LEU A 80 12.41 5.12 -3.15
CA LEU A 80 12.95 5.96 -2.08
C LEU A 80 12.36 5.48 -0.76
N ALA A 81 13.19 4.97 0.14
CA ALA A 81 12.79 4.64 1.49
C ALA A 81 13.26 5.72 2.47
N TYR A 82 12.32 6.16 3.32
CA TYR A 82 12.44 7.25 4.26
C TYR A 82 12.29 6.71 5.69
N PRO A 83 13.38 6.34 6.37
CA PRO A 83 13.30 5.70 7.70
C PRO A 83 12.60 6.55 8.75
N ASN A 84 12.86 7.86 8.77
CA ASN A 84 12.28 8.78 9.75
C ASN A 84 10.76 8.95 9.55
N GLU A 85 10.30 8.89 8.31
CA GLU A 85 8.89 8.98 7.95
C GLU A 85 8.18 7.64 7.93
N ARG A 86 8.89 6.52 8.10
CA ARG A 86 8.33 5.16 7.95
C ARG A 86 7.56 5.01 6.64
N ARG A 87 8.17 5.47 5.56
CA ARG A 87 7.54 5.58 4.26
C ARG A 87 8.45 5.08 3.14
N VAL A 88 7.88 4.38 2.18
CA VAL A 88 8.53 3.98 0.93
C VAL A 88 7.73 4.58 -0.22
N ASP A 89 8.42 5.27 -1.12
CA ASP A 89 7.87 5.71 -2.39
C ASP A 89 8.45 4.83 -3.49
N LEU A 90 7.59 4.10 -4.19
CA LEU A 90 7.93 3.26 -5.34
C LEU A 90 7.73 4.06 -6.62
N ILE A 91 8.69 3.95 -7.53
CA ILE A 91 8.67 4.61 -8.82
C ILE A 91 8.47 3.54 -9.87
N VAL A 92 7.35 3.61 -10.59
CA VAL A 92 6.97 2.61 -11.59
C VAL A 92 7.12 3.14 -13.01
N ASN A 93 7.41 2.22 -13.93
CA ASN A 93 7.40 2.48 -15.35
C ASN A 93 5.98 2.86 -15.79
N ARG A 94 5.83 4.10 -16.28
CA ARG A 94 4.54 4.66 -16.70
C ARG A 94 3.82 3.81 -17.76
N GLN A 95 4.57 3.30 -18.74
CA GLN A 95 3.97 2.55 -19.84
C GLN A 95 3.42 1.22 -19.33
N LEU A 96 4.22 0.48 -18.56
CA LEU A 96 3.82 -0.79 -17.98
C LEU A 96 2.71 -0.62 -16.93
N TRP A 97 2.74 0.43 -16.12
CA TRP A 97 1.66 0.72 -15.18
C TRP A 97 0.32 0.97 -15.88
N SER A 98 0.35 1.70 -17.00
CA SER A 98 -0.87 2.09 -17.74
C SER A 98 -1.60 0.92 -18.40
N ILE A 99 -0.91 -0.18 -18.68
CA ILE A 99 -1.52 -1.38 -19.29
C ILE A 99 -2.06 -2.36 -18.25
N LEU A 100 -1.69 -2.21 -16.97
CA LEU A 100 -2.24 -3.04 -15.91
C LEU A 100 -3.71 -2.69 -15.69
N ASP A 101 -4.52 -3.72 -15.52
CA ASP A 101 -5.87 -3.57 -14.99
C ASP A 101 -5.84 -3.31 -13.47
N TYR A 102 -7.01 -3.07 -12.89
CA TYR A 102 -7.13 -2.87 -11.44
C TYR A 102 -6.49 -4.01 -10.64
N MET A 103 -6.67 -5.27 -11.04
CA MET A 103 -6.16 -6.43 -10.30
C MET A 103 -4.64 -6.52 -10.36
N GLY A 104 -4.02 -6.20 -11.51
CA GLY A 104 -2.59 -6.10 -11.66
C GLY A 104 -1.99 -5.01 -10.76
N ARG A 105 -2.58 -3.82 -10.77
CA ARG A 105 -2.17 -2.71 -9.88
C ARG A 105 -2.32 -3.09 -8.41
N TYR A 106 -3.45 -3.69 -8.03
CA TYR A 106 -3.72 -4.15 -6.67
C TYR A 106 -2.70 -5.18 -6.21
N SER A 107 -2.45 -6.21 -7.03
CA SER A 107 -1.51 -7.28 -6.74
C SER A 107 -0.10 -6.74 -6.48
N PHE A 108 0.37 -5.82 -7.35
CA PHE A 108 1.66 -5.18 -7.19
C PHE A 108 1.75 -4.37 -5.88
N VAL A 109 0.78 -3.46 -5.65
CA VAL A 109 0.75 -2.59 -4.46
C VAL A 109 0.65 -3.42 -3.19
N ASN A 110 -0.19 -4.45 -3.17
CA ASN A 110 -0.38 -5.31 -2.01
C ASN A 110 0.89 -6.09 -1.67
N LYS A 111 1.58 -6.67 -2.66
CA LYS A 111 2.83 -7.41 -2.44
C LYS A 111 3.94 -6.51 -1.91
N MET A 112 4.20 -5.39 -2.60
CA MET A 112 5.24 -4.46 -2.19
C MET A 112 4.93 -3.78 -0.85
N GLY A 113 3.66 -3.40 -0.65
CA GLY A 113 3.16 -2.85 0.61
C GLY A 113 3.27 -3.83 1.77
N THR A 114 2.99 -5.12 1.55
CA THR A 114 3.15 -6.16 2.58
C THR A 114 4.61 -6.28 3.01
N VAL A 115 5.55 -6.31 2.05
CA VAL A 115 6.99 -6.36 2.37
C VAL A 115 7.38 -5.12 3.18
N ALA A 116 7.02 -3.92 2.75
CA ALA A 116 7.34 -2.69 3.47
C ALA A 116 6.71 -2.64 4.88
N ARG A 117 5.46 -3.11 5.02
CA ARG A 117 4.73 -3.19 6.29
C ARG A 117 5.42 -4.09 7.30
N ASP A 118 5.98 -5.23 6.89
CA ASP A 118 6.69 -6.15 7.78
C ASP A 118 7.91 -5.50 8.45
N PHE A 119 8.35 -4.37 7.89
CA PHE A 119 9.44 -3.54 8.38
C PHE A 119 8.99 -2.21 9.00
N GLY A 120 7.67 -1.99 9.12
CA GLY A 120 7.10 -0.80 9.74
C GLY A 120 6.99 0.41 8.81
N TYR A 121 6.86 0.20 7.49
CA TYR A 121 6.74 1.26 6.50
C TYR A 121 5.38 1.23 5.77
N SER A 122 4.81 2.42 5.52
CA SER A 122 3.74 2.60 4.53
C SER A 122 4.32 2.78 3.12
N THR A 123 3.58 2.39 2.10
CA THR A 123 4.03 2.46 0.69
C THR A 123 3.15 3.39 -0.13
N ARG A 124 3.78 4.10 -1.07
CA ARG A 124 3.10 4.90 -2.10
C ARG A 124 3.71 4.60 -3.46
N VAL A 125 2.92 4.73 -4.52
CA VAL A 125 3.36 4.47 -5.90
C VAL A 125 3.25 5.75 -6.73
N PHE A 126 4.29 6.07 -7.48
CA PHE A 126 4.40 7.27 -8.30
C PHE A 126 4.93 6.97 -9.70
N ILE A 127 4.66 7.89 -10.63
CA ILE A 127 5.41 8.07 -11.86
C ILE A 127 6.30 9.31 -11.68
N VAL A 128 7.55 9.27 -12.18
CA VAL A 128 8.57 10.33 -12.00
C VAL A 128 8.06 11.74 -12.33
N ASN A 129 7.25 11.87 -13.39
CA ASN A 129 6.77 13.17 -13.89
C ASN A 129 5.47 13.66 -13.22
N GLN A 130 4.98 12.96 -12.18
CA GLN A 130 3.79 13.33 -11.40
C GLN A 130 4.10 13.23 -9.89
N PRO A 131 5.03 14.07 -9.37
CA PRO A 131 5.52 13.92 -8.00
C PRO A 131 4.48 14.23 -6.91
N ASP A 132 3.42 14.98 -7.25
CA ASP A 132 2.39 15.41 -6.30
C ASP A 132 1.22 14.43 -6.20
N GLU A 133 1.16 13.41 -7.06
CA GLU A 133 0.01 12.53 -7.22
C GLU A 133 0.41 11.06 -7.08
N ALA A 134 0.05 10.45 -5.94
CA ALA A 134 0.26 9.02 -5.74
C ALA A 134 -0.81 8.23 -6.51
N LEU A 135 -0.35 7.30 -7.35
CA LEU A 135 -1.21 6.42 -8.15
C LEU A 135 -1.85 5.32 -7.30
N ALA A 136 -1.19 4.96 -6.20
CA ALA A 136 -1.69 4.02 -5.22
C ALA A 136 -0.99 4.23 -3.88
N THR A 137 -1.65 3.80 -2.81
CA THR A 137 -1.14 3.84 -1.45
C THR A 137 -1.45 2.54 -0.72
N TYR A 138 -0.53 2.15 0.15
CA TYR A 138 -0.68 1.08 1.13
C TYR A 138 -0.29 1.69 2.48
N THR A 139 -1.28 2.23 3.19
CA THR A 139 -1.07 3.03 4.40
C THR A 139 -1.37 2.18 5.61
N CYS A 140 -0.47 2.15 6.58
CA CYS A 140 -0.63 1.33 7.77
C CYS A 140 -0.60 2.18 9.04
N ASP A 141 -1.45 1.81 10.00
CA ASP A 141 -1.30 2.21 11.39
C ASP A 141 -0.45 1.18 12.13
N PHE A 142 0.70 1.63 12.63
CA PHE A 142 1.66 0.83 13.39
C PHE A 142 1.52 1.03 14.91
N SER A 143 0.41 1.60 15.38
CA SER A 143 0.13 1.83 16.81
C SER A 143 -0.09 0.55 17.61
N THR A 144 -0.41 -0.56 16.94
CA THR A 144 -0.66 -1.86 17.54
C THR A 144 0.33 -2.93 17.05
N SER A 145 0.37 -4.08 17.75
CA SER A 145 1.23 -5.21 17.37
C SER A 145 0.82 -5.89 16.05
N SER A 146 -0.40 -5.65 15.57
CA SER A 146 -0.89 -6.14 14.28
C SER A 146 -1.31 -4.95 13.43
N PRO A 147 -0.43 -4.44 12.54
CA PRO A 147 -0.71 -3.21 11.80
C PRO A 147 -1.97 -3.34 10.95
N VAL A 148 -2.88 -2.39 11.10
CA VAL A 148 -4.06 -2.26 10.24
C VAL A 148 -3.65 -1.43 9.04
N CYS A 149 -3.94 -1.91 7.83
CA CYS A 149 -3.53 -1.23 6.60
C CYS A 149 -4.69 -1.05 5.64
N ASP A 150 -4.67 0.07 4.93
CA ASP A 150 -5.62 0.42 3.87
C ASP A 150 -4.88 0.55 2.54
N LEU A 151 -5.44 -0.06 1.49
CA LEU A 151 -4.89 -0.05 0.15
C LEU A 151 -5.84 0.74 -0.76
N ASN A 152 -5.35 1.85 -1.29
CA ASN A 152 -6.08 2.67 -2.24
C ASN A 152 -5.35 2.67 -3.60
N ILE A 153 -6.10 2.56 -4.68
CA ILE A 153 -5.59 2.69 -6.05
C ILE A 153 -6.38 3.81 -6.70
N GLN A 154 -5.68 4.75 -7.30
CA GLN A 154 -6.31 5.78 -8.09
C GLN A 154 -7.14 5.13 -9.20
N SER A 155 -8.44 5.46 -9.23
CA SER A 155 -9.32 5.03 -10.30
C SER A 155 -8.89 5.68 -11.61
N ILE A 156 -8.34 4.91 -12.54
CA ILE A 156 -8.12 5.35 -13.90
C ILE A 156 -9.43 5.14 -14.65
N GLY A 157 -9.93 6.16 -15.36
CA GLY A 157 -11.25 6.17 -16.03
C GLY A 157 -11.49 5.09 -17.11
N GLN A 158 -10.59 4.12 -17.26
CA GLN A 158 -10.77 2.92 -18.07
C GLN A 158 -11.42 1.76 -17.29
N ASP A 159 -11.42 1.81 -15.96
CA ASP A 159 -11.90 0.73 -15.09
C ASP A 159 -13.43 0.79 -14.88
N SER A 160 -14.11 1.85 -15.37
CA SER A 160 -15.57 1.92 -15.42
C SER A 160 -16.09 1.16 -16.64
N TRP A 161 -16.72 0.00 -16.39
CA TRP A 161 -17.49 -0.75 -17.39
C TRP A 161 -18.40 0.19 -18.19
N ARG A 162 -18.10 0.40 -19.48
CA ARG A 162 -19.02 1.08 -20.39
C ARG A 162 -20.22 0.17 -20.63
N VAL A 163 -21.28 0.34 -19.84
CA VAL A 163 -22.60 -0.19 -20.18
C VAL A 163 -23.03 0.47 -21.47
N ARG A 164 -22.83 -0.21 -22.60
CA ARG A 164 -23.32 0.21 -23.91
C ARG A 164 -24.85 0.08 -23.87
N SER A 165 -25.56 1.15 -23.52
CA SER A 165 -26.98 1.24 -23.84
C SER A 165 -27.12 1.28 -25.36
N ARG A 166 -27.78 0.27 -25.93
CA ARG A 166 -28.28 0.37 -27.30
C ARG A 166 -29.57 1.18 -27.24
N ASN A 167 -29.59 2.33 -27.89
CA ASN A 167 -30.84 2.88 -28.44
C ASN A 167 -31.10 2.20 -29.78
#